data_AF-A0A8J2SJP3-F1
#
_entry.id   AF-A0A8J2SJP3-F1
#
_cell.length_a   1.000
_cell.length_b   1.000
_cell.length_c   1.000
_cell.angle_alpha   90.00
_cell.angle_beta   90.00
_cell.angle_gamma   90.00
#
_symmetry.space_group_name_H-M   'P 1'
#
loop_
_entity.id
_entity.type
_entity.pdbx_description
1 polymer ?
#
loop_
_entity_poly.entity_id
_entity_poly.type
_entity_poly.pdbx_seq_one_letter_code
_entity_poly.pdbx_strand_id
1 'polypeptide(L)'
;MAVPPQYAGRGFADVEVEGARFNILLGTDPEDVKRWREQRKARWPSRARLARDAEAAKPPCGLAALAAYDSDDSDEPPAKKHQPQKICLAMLHGGRCRRGAECSYSHDVANVPVCRFFTEPGGCRRGRGCRHAHRADPVMPSRDAPGSLLAQLLRHDVATESSLALQCLTALLDATE
;
A
#
# COMPACT_ATOMS: atom_id res chain seq x y z
N MET A 1 -30.59 20.64 -7.92
CA MET A 1 -29.72 19.47 -8.15
C MET A 1 -30.62 18.24 -8.22
N ALA A 2 -30.80 17.63 -9.40
CA ALA A 2 -31.59 16.41 -9.54
C ALA A 2 -30.75 15.22 -9.05
N VAL A 3 -31.29 14.43 -8.13
CA VAL A 3 -30.65 13.18 -7.69
C VAL A 3 -30.64 12.22 -8.88
N PRO A 4 -29.52 11.52 -9.17
CA PRO A 4 -29.47 10.55 -10.26
C PRO A 4 -30.55 9.49 -10.08
N PRO A 5 -31.20 9.01 -11.16
CA PRO A 5 -32.33 8.08 -11.08
C PRO A 5 -31.97 6.76 -10.37
N GLN A 6 -30.70 6.35 -10.40
CA GLN A 6 -30.22 5.17 -9.66
C GLN A 6 -30.27 5.31 -8.12
N TYR A 7 -30.47 6.53 -7.61
CA TYR A 7 -30.62 6.84 -6.18
C TYR A 7 -32.01 7.42 -5.85
N ALA A 8 -32.96 7.35 -6.79
CA ALA A 8 -34.32 7.82 -6.61
C ALA A 8 -35.27 6.63 -6.43
N GLY A 9 -35.81 6.45 -5.22
CA GLY A 9 -36.71 5.34 -4.90
C GLY A 9 -37.23 5.39 -3.46
N ARG A 10 -38.18 4.51 -3.14
CA ARG A 10 -38.68 4.24 -1.78
C ARG A 10 -38.31 2.80 -1.39
N GLY A 11 -37.83 2.60 -0.17
CA GLY A 11 -37.52 1.27 0.39
C GLY A 11 -36.06 0.84 0.21
N PHE A 12 -35.78 -0.45 0.41
CA PHE A 12 -34.43 -1.00 0.30
C PHE A 12 -34.05 -1.29 -1.15
N ALA A 13 -32.98 -0.67 -1.65
CA ALA A 13 -32.41 -0.99 -2.96
C ALA A 13 -30.99 -1.54 -2.80
N ASP A 14 -30.65 -2.53 -3.62
CA ASP A 14 -29.28 -3.04 -3.75
C ASP A 14 -28.53 -2.16 -4.77
N VAL A 15 -27.53 -1.42 -4.29
CA VAL A 15 -26.65 -0.60 -5.13
C VAL A 15 -25.30 -1.30 -5.24
N GLU A 16 -24.83 -1.49 -6.47
CA GLU A 16 -23.51 -2.04 -6.75
C GLU A 16 -22.51 -0.91 -7.03
N VAL A 17 -21.49 -0.81 -6.19
CA VAL A 17 -20.40 0.17 -6.34
C VAL A 17 -19.09 -0.60 -6.29
N GLU A 18 -18.25 -0.47 -7.32
CA GLU A 18 -16.91 -1.06 -7.38
C GLU A 18 -16.89 -2.59 -7.15
N GLY A 19 -17.92 -3.31 -7.64
CA GLY A 19 -18.04 -4.78 -7.51
C GLY A 19 -18.51 -5.28 -6.14
N ALA A 20 -18.91 -4.36 -5.24
CA ALA A 20 -19.53 -4.69 -3.96
C ALA A 20 -21.03 -4.30 -3.96
N ARG A 21 -21.89 -5.22 -3.52
CA ARG A 21 -23.35 -5.01 -3.40
C ARG A 21 -23.70 -4.47 -2.01
N PHE A 22 -24.33 -3.31 -1.97
CA PHE A 22 -24.78 -2.67 -0.73
C PHE A 22 -26.31 -2.59 -0.70
N ASN A 23 -26.92 -3.10 0.36
CA ASN A 23 -28.35 -2.90 0.59
C ASN A 23 -28.56 -1.59 1.38
N ILE A 24 -29.10 -0.58 0.70
CA ILE A 24 -29.25 0.79 1.22
C ILE A 24 -30.74 1.13 1.26
N LEU A 25 -31.18 1.77 2.35
CA LEU A 25 -32.53 2.32 2.45
C LEU A 25 -32.60 3.64 1.67
N LEU A 26 -33.37 3.68 0.59
CA LEU A 26 -33.67 4.88 -0.18
C LEU A 26 -35.01 5.46 0.28
N GLY A 27 -34.99 6.72 0.74
CA GLY A 27 -36.17 7.44 1.24
C GLY A 27 -36.31 7.45 2.76
N THR A 28 -37.32 8.19 3.24
CA THR A 28 -37.58 8.46 4.67
C THR A 28 -38.93 7.92 5.12
N ASP A 29 -39.32 6.74 4.64
CA ASP A 29 -40.52 6.08 5.16
C ASP A 29 -40.29 5.64 6.63
N PRO A 30 -41.15 6.06 7.57
CA PRO A 30 -40.91 5.82 8.99
C PRO A 30 -40.91 4.33 9.38
N GLU A 31 -41.65 3.47 8.67
CA GLU A 31 -41.70 2.03 8.95
C GLU A 31 -40.39 1.35 8.49
N ASP A 32 -39.90 1.70 7.31
CA ASP A 32 -38.64 1.15 6.81
C ASP A 32 -37.43 1.61 7.63
N VAL A 33 -37.44 2.86 8.10
CA VAL A 33 -36.42 3.39 9.01
C VAL A 33 -36.43 2.63 10.34
N LYS A 34 -37.62 2.29 10.87
CA LYS A 34 -37.75 1.51 12.11
C LYS A 34 -37.18 0.10 11.93
N ARG A 35 -37.56 -0.60 10.86
CA ARG A 35 -37.05 -1.95 10.54
C ARG A 35 -35.53 -1.93 10.35
N TRP A 36 -34.99 -0.92 9.67
CA TRP A 36 -33.54 -0.76 9.51
C TRP A 36 -32.81 -0.52 10.84
N ARG A 37 -33.36 0.34 11.71
CA ARG A 37 -32.79 0.60 13.05
C ARG A 37 -32.80 -0.65 13.92
N GLU A 38 -33.90 -1.41 13.91
CA GLU A 38 -34.02 -2.67 14.65
C GLU A 38 -33.04 -3.72 14.13
N GLN A 39 -32.92 -3.89 12.80
CA GLN A 39 -31.98 -4.82 12.19
C GLN A 39 -30.52 -4.46 12.51
N ARG A 40 -30.15 -3.17 12.43
CA ARG A 40 -28.81 -2.67 12.77
C ARG A 40 -28.51 -2.80 14.27
N LYS A 41 -29.49 -2.52 15.14
CA LYS A 41 -29.37 -2.71 16.60
C LYS A 41 -29.21 -4.18 16.94
N ALA A 42 -29.97 -5.06 16.27
CA ALA A 42 -29.85 -6.50 16.42
C ALA A 42 -28.49 -7.01 15.96
N ARG A 43 -27.89 -6.46 14.89
CA ARG A 43 -26.56 -6.80 14.38
C ARG A 43 -25.43 -5.92 14.93
N TRP A 44 -25.68 -5.15 15.99
CA TRP A 44 -24.67 -4.26 16.57
C TRP A 44 -23.40 -5.04 16.99
N PRO A 45 -22.19 -4.57 16.63
CA PRO A 45 -20.94 -5.18 17.06
C PRO A 45 -20.72 -5.03 18.57
N SER A 46 -21.33 -5.90 19.37
CA SER A 46 -21.04 -6.03 20.80
C SER A 46 -19.74 -6.81 21.02
N ARG A 47 -19.04 -6.58 22.13
CA ARG A 47 -17.82 -7.34 22.47
C ARG A 47 -18.05 -8.85 22.46
N ALA A 48 -19.20 -9.31 22.97
CA ALA A 48 -19.56 -10.72 22.98
C ALA A 48 -19.75 -11.29 21.56
N ARG A 49 -20.40 -10.54 20.66
CA ARG A 49 -20.59 -10.97 19.28
C ARG A 49 -19.28 -11.01 18.51
N LEU A 50 -18.44 -9.98 18.65
CA LEU A 50 -17.12 -9.94 18.02
C LEU A 50 -16.24 -11.10 18.49
N ALA A 51 -16.28 -11.45 19.79
CA ALA A 51 -15.54 -12.60 20.31
C ALA A 51 -16.03 -13.93 19.73
N ARG A 52 -17.35 -14.12 19.62
CA ARG A 52 -17.93 -15.33 19.02
C ARG A 52 -17.63 -15.43 17.52
N ASP A 53 -17.80 -14.35 16.78
CA ASP A 53 -17.52 -14.32 15.34
C ASP A 53 -16.02 -14.51 15.08
N ALA A 54 -15.14 -13.98 15.95
CA ALA A 54 -13.69 -14.21 15.90
C ALA A 54 -13.29 -15.66 16.24
N GLU A 55 -13.97 -16.29 17.20
CA GLU A 55 -13.75 -17.71 17.52
C GLU A 55 -14.27 -18.61 16.38
N ALA A 56 -15.42 -18.29 15.78
CA ALA A 56 -15.96 -19.01 14.63
C ALA A 56 -15.12 -18.85 13.36
N ALA A 57 -14.48 -17.69 13.17
CA ALA A 57 -13.55 -17.44 12.07
C ALA A 57 -12.16 -18.07 12.30
N LYS A 58 -11.87 -18.54 13.52
CA LYS A 58 -10.60 -19.20 13.82
C LYS A 58 -10.60 -20.55 13.12
N PRO A 59 -9.62 -20.84 12.25
CA PRO A 59 -9.53 -22.15 11.62
C PRO A 59 -9.45 -23.21 12.73
N PRO A 60 -10.11 -24.37 12.55
CA PRO A 60 -10.04 -25.43 13.55
C PRO A 60 -8.57 -25.76 13.80
N CYS A 61 -8.16 -25.76 15.07
CA CYS A 61 -6.82 -26.13 15.48
C CYS A 61 -6.84 -27.47 16.22
N GLY A 62 -5.85 -28.33 15.99
CA GLY A 62 -5.72 -29.63 16.64
C GLY A 62 -6.61 -30.72 16.03
N LEU A 63 -7.21 -31.57 16.86
CA LEU A 63 -7.95 -32.77 16.46
C LEU A 63 -9.15 -32.48 15.53
N ALA A 64 -9.81 -31.33 15.70
CA ALA A 64 -10.89 -30.91 14.80
C ALA A 64 -10.41 -30.52 13.39
N ALA A 65 -9.15 -30.10 13.25
CA ALA A 65 -8.54 -29.85 11.94
C ALA A 65 -8.24 -31.17 11.22
N LEU A 66 -7.96 -32.23 11.99
CA LEU A 66 -7.69 -33.56 11.46
C LEU A 66 -8.99 -34.21 10.93
N ALA A 67 -10.11 -34.09 11.64
CA ALA A 67 -11.40 -34.60 11.16
C ALA A 67 -11.91 -33.95 9.85
N ALA A 68 -11.37 -32.78 9.47
CA ALA A 68 -11.74 -32.09 8.23
C ALA A 68 -10.90 -32.51 7.00
N TYR A 69 -9.84 -33.34 7.16
CA TYR A 69 -9.04 -33.84 6.02
C TYR A 69 -9.52 -35.20 5.47
N ASP A 70 -10.41 -35.90 6.16
CA ASP A 70 -10.89 -37.21 5.71
C ASP A 70 -11.98 -37.08 4.64
N SER A 71 -11.57 -36.86 3.38
CA SER A 71 -12.13 -37.41 2.13
C SER A 71 -11.71 -36.58 0.91
N ASP A 72 -10.63 -36.98 0.22
CA ASP A 72 -10.64 -37.40 -1.19
C ASP A 72 -9.18 -37.53 -1.67
N ASP A 73 -8.81 -38.78 -1.94
CA ASP A 73 -7.51 -39.25 -2.39
C ASP A 73 -7.34 -38.97 -3.88
N SER A 74 -6.43 -38.06 -4.23
CA SER A 74 -5.87 -37.94 -5.57
C SER A 74 -4.43 -37.45 -5.44
N ASP A 75 -3.50 -38.37 -5.69
CA ASP A 75 -2.04 -38.21 -5.73
C ASP A 75 -1.58 -37.16 -6.78
N GLU A 76 -1.84 -35.88 -6.51
CA GLU A 76 -1.09 -34.76 -7.10
C GLU A 76 -0.21 -34.19 -5.99
N PRO A 77 1.14 -34.19 -6.13
CA PRO A 77 2.03 -33.74 -5.08
C PRO A 77 1.68 -32.29 -4.69
N PRO A 78 1.38 -32.01 -3.40
CA PRO A 78 0.92 -30.69 -2.99
C PRO A 78 2.05 -29.68 -3.28
N ALA A 79 1.80 -28.79 -4.24
CA ALA A 79 2.68 -27.66 -4.51
C ALA A 79 2.95 -26.94 -3.20
N LYS A 80 4.18 -27.09 -2.67
CA LYS A 80 4.59 -26.55 -1.38
C LYS A 80 4.27 -25.06 -1.37
N LYS A 81 3.31 -24.64 -0.54
CA LYS A 81 3.00 -23.23 -0.30
C LYS A 81 4.31 -22.55 0.09
N HIS A 82 4.88 -21.76 -0.82
CA HIS A 82 6.12 -21.04 -0.57
C HIS A 82 5.86 -20.08 0.59
N GLN A 83 6.37 -20.41 1.77
CA GLN A 83 6.40 -19.45 2.86
C GLN A 83 7.21 -18.24 2.37
N PRO A 84 6.70 -17.00 2.51
CA PRO A 84 7.43 -15.83 2.05
C PRO A 84 8.73 -15.76 2.84
N GLN A 85 9.85 -16.03 2.17
CA GLN A 85 11.19 -16.02 2.77
C GLN A 85 11.42 -14.63 3.38
N LYS A 86 11.79 -14.59 4.66
CA LYS A 86 12.05 -13.32 5.36
C LYS A 86 13.22 -12.61 4.67
N ILE A 87 13.06 -11.33 4.37
CA ILE A 87 14.08 -10.51 3.70
C ILE A 87 15.23 -10.22 4.65
N CYS A 88 16.47 -10.23 4.14
CA CYS A 88 17.65 -9.92 4.92
C CYS A 88 17.71 -8.42 5.22
N LEU A 89 17.57 -8.04 6.49
CA LEU A 89 17.61 -6.65 6.95
C LEU A 89 18.93 -5.94 6.61
N ALA A 90 20.06 -6.66 6.64
CA ALA A 90 21.36 -6.11 6.29
C ALA A 90 21.42 -5.71 4.81
N MET A 91 20.82 -6.51 3.93
CA MET A 91 20.68 -6.19 2.51
C MET A 91 19.65 -5.08 2.28
N LEU A 92 18.56 -5.07 3.06
CA LEU A 92 17.48 -4.08 2.97
C LEU A 92 17.95 -2.65 3.30
N HIS A 93 18.66 -2.46 4.42
CA HIS A 93 19.09 -1.11 4.87
C HIS A 93 20.53 -0.76 4.52
N GLY A 94 21.43 -1.73 4.44
CA GLY A 94 22.86 -1.51 4.25
C GLY A 94 23.37 -1.76 2.83
N GLY A 95 22.54 -2.31 1.94
CA GLY A 95 22.93 -2.65 0.56
C GLY A 95 24.00 -3.74 0.45
N ARG A 96 24.46 -4.31 1.58
CA ARG A 96 25.51 -5.33 1.63
C ARG A 96 25.26 -6.30 2.77
N CYS A 97 25.24 -7.58 2.47
CA CYS A 97 25.17 -8.66 3.46
C CYS A 97 26.53 -9.36 3.57
N ARG A 98 27.06 -9.50 4.79
CA ARG A 98 28.34 -10.21 5.03
C ARG A 98 28.27 -11.71 4.75
N ARG A 99 27.07 -12.30 4.78
CA ARG A 99 26.82 -13.72 4.51
C ARG A 99 26.70 -14.07 3.02
N GLY A 100 26.72 -13.05 2.14
CA GLY A 100 26.69 -13.28 0.69
C GLY A 100 25.53 -14.17 0.24
N ALA A 101 25.78 -15.09 -0.68
CA ALA A 101 24.78 -16.02 -1.20
C ALA A 101 24.31 -17.10 -0.20
N GLU A 102 25.07 -17.32 0.88
CA GLU A 102 24.78 -18.32 1.91
C GLU A 102 23.87 -17.76 3.04
N CYS A 103 23.38 -16.54 2.85
CA CYS A 103 22.45 -15.93 3.77
C CYS A 103 21.11 -16.70 3.77
N SER A 104 20.67 -17.17 4.94
CA SER A 104 19.37 -17.87 5.12
C SER A 104 18.13 -17.00 4.84
N TYR A 105 18.32 -15.74 4.42
CA TYR A 105 17.29 -14.74 4.21
C TYR A 105 17.36 -14.23 2.78
N SER A 106 16.22 -13.85 2.19
CA SER A 106 16.18 -13.40 0.80
C SER A 106 16.91 -12.06 0.61
N HIS A 107 17.67 -11.97 -0.48
CA HIS A 107 18.37 -10.76 -0.92
C HIS A 107 17.63 -10.02 -2.03
N ASP A 108 16.42 -10.46 -2.38
CA ASP A 108 15.56 -9.74 -3.32
C ASP A 108 14.87 -8.57 -2.63
N VAL A 109 15.34 -7.37 -2.94
CA VAL A 109 14.92 -6.11 -2.31
C VAL A 109 14.11 -5.23 -3.27
N ALA A 110 13.95 -5.67 -4.52
CA ALA A 110 13.33 -4.86 -5.58
C ALA A 110 11.84 -4.60 -5.32
N ASN A 111 11.17 -5.55 -4.65
CA ASN A 111 9.73 -5.47 -4.38
C ASN A 111 9.40 -4.90 -2.98
N VAL A 112 10.39 -4.34 -2.27
CA VAL A 112 10.18 -3.80 -0.90
C VAL A 112 10.00 -2.28 -0.98
N PRO A 113 8.86 -1.73 -0.52
CA PRO A 113 8.62 -0.30 -0.56
C PRO A 113 9.61 0.47 0.32
N VAL A 114 9.95 1.68 -0.11
CA VAL A 114 10.80 2.62 0.64
C VAL A 114 10.09 3.12 1.89
N CYS A 115 10.85 3.32 2.96
CA CYS A 115 10.30 3.81 4.21
C CYS A 115 9.93 5.29 4.11
N ARG A 116 8.63 5.59 4.11
CA ARG A 116 8.11 6.97 4.13
C ARG A 116 8.70 7.85 5.23
N PHE A 117 8.95 7.30 6.42
CA PHE A 117 9.53 8.06 7.53
C PHE A 117 11.03 8.32 7.36
N PHE A 118 11.73 7.55 6.53
CA PHE A 118 13.14 7.78 6.23
C PHE A 118 13.34 8.97 5.29
N THR A 119 12.38 9.22 4.39
CA THR A 119 12.39 10.38 3.48
C THR A 119 11.90 11.66 4.14
N GLU A 120 11.20 11.57 5.27
CA GLU A 120 10.74 12.73 6.04
C GLU A 120 11.87 13.29 6.94
N PRO A 121 11.92 14.61 7.21
CA PRO A 121 13.00 15.27 7.96
C PRO A 121 13.15 14.81 9.42
N GLY A 122 12.25 13.94 9.92
CA GLY A 122 12.32 13.31 11.23
C GLY A 122 12.98 11.93 11.27
N GLY A 123 13.27 11.32 10.11
CA GLY A 123 13.91 10.00 10.02
C GLY A 123 13.08 8.84 10.57
N CYS A 124 13.46 7.61 10.21
CA CYS A 124 12.76 6.42 10.66
C CYS A 124 13.17 6.01 12.09
N ARG A 125 12.23 6.10 13.04
CA ARG A 125 12.42 5.69 14.45
C ARG A 125 12.67 4.19 14.66
N ARG A 126 12.32 3.35 13.66
CA ARG A 126 12.49 1.88 13.73
C ARG A 126 13.92 1.42 13.45
N GLY A 127 14.82 2.32 13.04
CA GLY A 127 16.22 2.00 12.79
C GLY A 127 16.42 0.79 11.86
N ARG A 128 17.33 -0.12 12.22
CA ARG A 128 17.64 -1.36 11.46
C ARG A 128 16.56 -2.43 11.54
N GLY A 129 15.53 -2.24 12.36
CA GLY A 129 14.37 -3.14 12.45
C GLY A 129 13.22 -2.73 11.52
N CYS A 130 13.37 -1.69 10.71
CA CYS A 130 12.31 -1.24 9.82
C CYS A 130 12.02 -2.27 8.72
N ARG A 131 10.74 -2.57 8.50
CA ARG A 131 10.30 -3.51 7.45
C ARG A 131 10.41 -2.95 6.02
N HIS A 132 10.67 -1.64 5.89
CA HIS A 132 10.72 -0.92 4.63
C HIS A 132 12.16 -0.54 4.31
N ALA A 133 12.48 -0.30 3.04
CA ALA A 133 13.83 0.04 2.61
C ALA A 133 14.24 1.43 3.11
N HIS A 134 15.41 1.55 3.72
CA HIS A 134 16.07 2.83 4.06
C HIS A 134 17.15 3.10 3.03
N ARG A 135 16.75 3.14 1.77
CA ARG A 135 17.62 3.55 0.68
C ARG A 135 17.21 4.96 0.35
N ALA A 136 18.18 5.87 0.28
CA ALA A 136 17.97 7.03 -0.55
C ALA A 136 17.91 6.43 -1.95
N ASP A 137 16.73 6.40 -2.57
CA ASP A 137 16.72 6.33 -4.00
C ASP A 137 17.67 7.44 -4.46
N PRO A 138 18.65 7.19 -5.33
CA PRO A 138 18.95 8.23 -6.28
C PRO A 138 17.61 8.42 -6.99
N VAL A 139 16.82 9.38 -6.50
CA VAL A 139 15.79 10.03 -7.29
C VAL A 139 16.61 10.68 -8.38
N MET A 140 17.00 9.88 -9.38
CA MET A 140 17.17 10.36 -10.72
C MET A 140 15.83 11.03 -10.97
N PRO A 141 15.77 12.37 -11.05
CA PRO A 141 14.51 13.03 -11.31
C PRO A 141 13.98 12.37 -12.58
N SER A 142 12.81 11.72 -12.44
CA SER A 142 12.09 11.20 -13.60
C SER A 142 12.03 12.36 -14.57
N ARG A 143 12.60 12.17 -15.77
CA ARG A 143 12.70 13.21 -16.81
C ARG A 143 11.33 13.76 -17.19
N ASP A 144 10.26 13.08 -16.76
CA ASP A 144 8.87 13.32 -17.07
C ASP A 144 8.06 13.94 -15.92
N ALA A 145 8.66 14.11 -14.73
CA ALA A 145 8.02 14.87 -13.66
C ALA A 145 8.29 16.36 -13.88
N PRO A 146 7.25 17.20 -14.13
CA PRO A 146 7.46 18.63 -14.10
C PRO A 146 7.93 18.96 -12.68
N GLY A 147 9.10 19.59 -12.55
CA GLY A 147 9.57 20.13 -11.28
C GLY A 147 8.54 21.09 -10.67
N SER A 148 8.88 21.73 -9.55
CA SER A 148 7.99 22.74 -8.97
C SER A 148 7.53 23.78 -10.02
N LEU A 149 6.32 24.33 -9.88
CA LEU A 149 5.82 25.36 -10.80
C LEU A 149 6.81 26.52 -10.99
N LEU A 150 7.52 26.88 -9.92
CA LEU A 150 8.62 27.85 -9.97
C LEU A 150 9.76 27.40 -10.88
N ALA A 151 10.21 26.14 -10.77
CA ALA A 151 11.22 25.59 -11.65
C ALA A 151 10.77 25.61 -13.11
N GLN A 152 9.47 25.39 -13.39
CA GLN A 152 8.89 25.45 -14.73
C GLN A 152 8.85 26.86 -15.31
N LEU A 153 8.44 27.85 -14.52
CA LEU A 153 8.37 29.25 -14.94
C LEU A 153 9.76 29.83 -15.19
N LEU A 154 10.74 29.47 -14.35
CA LEU A 154 12.10 30.02 -14.42
C LEU A 154 13.04 29.24 -15.35
N ARG A 155 12.57 28.23 -16.11
CA ARG A 155 13.44 27.41 -16.97
C ARG A 155 14.22 28.24 -17.98
N HIS A 156 13.55 29.23 -18.58
CA HIS A 156 14.16 30.08 -19.59
C HIS A 156 15.26 30.95 -18.97
N ASP A 157 14.96 31.63 -17.86
CA ASP A 157 15.91 32.52 -17.18
C ASP A 157 17.13 31.76 -16.65
N VAL A 158 16.91 30.58 -16.07
CA VAL A 158 18.02 29.71 -15.64
C VAL A 158 18.88 29.27 -16.82
N ALA A 159 18.28 28.97 -17.98
CA ALA A 159 19.02 28.59 -19.18
C ALA A 159 19.85 29.75 -19.75
N THR A 160 19.31 30.97 -19.78
CA THR A 160 20.05 32.15 -20.25
C THR A 160 21.21 32.50 -19.33
N GLU A 161 20.98 32.51 -18.02
CA GLU A 161 22.02 32.80 -17.02
C GLU A 161 23.13 31.75 -17.02
N SER A 162 22.77 30.46 -17.11
CA SER A 162 23.77 29.38 -17.19
C SER A 162 24.59 29.45 -18.48
N SER A 163 23.97 29.80 -19.62
CA SER A 163 24.70 30.02 -20.87
C SER A 163 25.67 31.19 -20.77
N LEU A 164 25.25 32.33 -20.20
CA LEU A 164 26.10 33.50 -20.00
C LEU A 164 27.26 33.19 -19.04
N ALA A 165 26.98 32.51 -17.94
CA ALA A 165 28.00 32.09 -16.98
C ALA A 165 29.06 31.20 -17.65
N LEU A 166 28.63 30.23 -18.47
CA LEU A 166 29.55 29.38 -19.22
C LEU A 166 30.38 30.18 -20.23
N GLN A 167 29.78 31.13 -20.95
CA GLN A 167 30.50 32.00 -21.89
C GLN A 167 31.56 32.86 -21.19
N CYS A 168 31.25 33.41 -20.02
CA CYS A 168 32.21 34.14 -19.21
C CYS A 168 33.35 33.24 -18.74
N LEU A 169 33.04 32.03 -18.27
CA LEU A 169 34.04 31.06 -17.84
C LEU A 169 34.95 30.63 -18.99
N THR A 170 34.41 30.39 -20.19
CA THR A 170 35.21 30.05 -21.36
C THR A 170 36.12 31.20 -21.77
N ALA A 171 35.63 32.43 -21.79
CA ALA A 171 36.44 33.60 -22.12
C ALA A 171 37.59 33.83 -21.14
N LEU A 172 37.39 33.52 -19.85
CA LEU A 172 38.45 33.59 -18.84
C LEU A 172 39.51 32.50 -19.03
N LEU A 173 39.12 31.29 -19.42
CA LEU A 173 40.06 30.21 -19.72
C LEU A 173 40.87 30.53 -20.99
N ASP A 174 40.21 31.01 -22.05
CA ASP A 174 40.86 31.41 -23.30
C ASP A 174 41.82 32.59 -23.11
N ALA A 175 41.61 33.44 -22.09
CA ALA A 175 42.50 34.55 -21.76
C ALA A 175 43.74 34.14 -20.94
N THR A 176 43.77 32.90 -20.43
CA THR A 176 44.89 32.37 -19.62
C THR A 176 45.87 31.50 -20.40
N GLU A 177 45.53 31.14 -21.64
CA GLU A 177 46.41 30.43 -22.60
C GLU A 177 47.14 31.42 -23.53
#